data_AF-A0A9I9EI92-F1
#
_entry.id   AF-A0A9I9EI92-F1
#
_cell.length_a   1.000
_cell.length_b   1.000
_cell.length_c   1.000
_cell.angle_alpha   90.00
_cell.angle_beta   90.00
_cell.angle_gamma   90.00
#
_symmetry.space_group_name_H-M   'P 1'
#
loop_
_entity.id
_entity.type
_entity.pdbx_description
1 polymer ?
#
loop_
_entity_poly.entity_id
_entity_poly.type
_entity_poly.pdbx_seq_one_letter_code
_entity_poly.pdbx_strand_id
1 'polypeptide(L)'
;RQVTFTVIKNLIKNKISLADSELLTPKDIVHYIHTEHGLSISYQKAWRAREAALDDICGSLEDSYKMLPQFAYILDLTNPGYVAEYKINVDGRFLYFFMALFASISGWQHCRPVISIDGTSMKNKYDGTLLSASTLDANDQIFPLAFYVVDSENDSS
;
A
#
# COMPACT_ATOMS: atom_id res chain seq x y z
N ARG A 1 -33.01 -4.26 -18.79
CA ARG A 1 -32.35 -5.26 -17.92
C ARG A 1 -31.20 -4.52 -17.21
N GLN A 2 -31.31 -4.23 -15.91
CA GLN A 2 -30.23 -3.50 -15.21
C GLN A 2 -29.09 -4.45 -14.85
N VAL A 3 -27.88 -4.14 -15.29
CA VAL A 3 -26.68 -4.94 -15.01
C VAL A 3 -26.14 -4.59 -13.63
N THR A 4 -25.90 -5.59 -12.81
CA THR A 4 -25.36 -5.44 -11.45
C THR A 4 -23.85 -5.19 -11.48
N PHE A 5 -23.33 -4.48 -10.48
CA PHE A 5 -21.89 -4.19 -10.39
C PHE A 5 -21.04 -5.46 -10.30
N THR A 6 -21.56 -6.54 -9.69
CA THR A 6 -20.92 -7.85 -9.60
C THR A 6 -20.63 -8.48 -10.98
N VAL A 7 -21.54 -8.31 -11.93
CA VAL A 7 -21.35 -8.80 -13.30
C VAL A 7 -20.23 -8.02 -13.97
N ILE A 8 -20.25 -6.69 -13.83
CA ILE A 8 -19.21 -5.80 -14.38
C ILE A 8 -17.85 -6.13 -13.77
N LYS A 9 -17.78 -6.34 -12.44
CA LYS A 9 -16.57 -6.77 -11.71
C LYS A 9 -15.93 -7.98 -12.38
N ASN A 10 -16.71 -9.05 -12.60
CA ASN A 10 -16.19 -10.28 -13.20
C ASN A 10 -15.74 -10.08 -14.65
N LEU A 11 -16.40 -9.22 -15.41
CA LEU A 11 -16.03 -8.91 -16.81
C LEU A 11 -14.71 -8.13 -16.90
N ILE A 12 -14.41 -7.28 -15.93
CA ILE A 12 -13.18 -6.45 -15.94
C ILE A 12 -12.01 -7.08 -15.17
N LYS A 13 -12.26 -8.07 -14.31
CA LYS A 13 -11.25 -8.68 -13.41
C LYS A 13 -10.03 -9.20 -14.18
N ASN A 14 -10.23 -9.95 -15.26
CA ASN A 14 -9.12 -10.45 -16.09
C ASN A 14 -8.33 -9.31 -16.75
N LYS A 15 -9.01 -8.22 -17.12
CA LYS A 15 -8.38 -7.07 -17.77
C LYS A 15 -7.53 -6.25 -16.80
N ILE A 16 -8.00 -6.09 -15.57
CA ILE A 16 -7.25 -5.46 -14.46
C ILE A 16 -6.07 -6.32 -14.02
N SER A 17 -6.17 -7.65 -14.13
CA SER A 17 -5.04 -8.54 -13.83
C SER A 17 -3.96 -8.54 -14.92
N LEU A 18 -4.28 -8.10 -16.15
CA LEU A 18 -3.39 -8.14 -17.32
C LEU A 18 -2.80 -6.78 -17.68
N ALA A 19 -3.54 -5.71 -17.47
CA ALA A 19 -3.03 -4.35 -17.53
C ALA A 19 -2.76 -3.91 -16.11
N ASP A 20 -1.53 -3.48 -15.79
CA ASP A 20 -1.20 -2.93 -14.46
C ASP A 20 -2.36 -2.08 -13.94
N SER A 21 -2.83 -2.38 -12.74
CA SER A 21 -4.12 -1.95 -12.17
C SER A 21 -4.35 -0.42 -12.19
N GLU A 22 -3.27 0.34 -12.33
CA GLU A 22 -3.24 1.79 -12.47
C GLU A 22 -3.78 2.31 -13.81
N LEU A 23 -3.79 1.49 -14.88
CA LEU A 23 -4.10 1.94 -16.24
C LEU A 23 -5.58 1.91 -16.61
N LEU A 24 -6.43 1.20 -15.85
CA LEU A 24 -7.86 1.09 -16.14
C LEU A 24 -8.67 2.06 -15.28
N THR A 25 -8.99 3.23 -15.83
CA THR A 25 -9.83 4.20 -15.14
C THR A 25 -11.32 3.80 -15.21
N PRO A 26 -12.17 4.30 -14.31
CA PRO A 26 -13.61 4.06 -14.41
C PRO A 26 -14.22 4.53 -15.74
N LYS A 27 -13.64 5.54 -16.41
CA LYS A 27 -14.07 5.97 -17.74
C LYS A 27 -13.76 4.92 -18.81
N ASP A 28 -12.58 4.31 -18.75
CA ASP A 28 -12.19 3.22 -19.65
C ASP A 28 -13.09 2.00 -19.46
N ILE A 29 -13.50 1.73 -18.22
CA ILE A 29 -14.45 0.67 -17.90
C ILE A 29 -15.83 0.97 -18.50
N VAL A 30 -16.33 2.20 -18.38
CA VAL A 30 -17.60 2.59 -19.02
C VAL A 30 -17.52 2.41 -20.53
N HIS A 31 -16.42 2.86 -21.15
CA HIS A 31 -16.21 2.72 -22.59
C HIS A 31 -16.15 1.25 -23.02
N TYR A 32 -15.34 0.44 -22.34
CA TYR A 32 -15.18 -0.98 -22.61
C TYR A 32 -16.50 -1.77 -22.51
N ILE A 33 -17.28 -1.53 -21.45
CA ILE A 33 -18.56 -2.21 -21.25
C ILE A 33 -19.58 -1.80 -22.33
N HIS A 34 -19.50 -0.57 -22.81
CA HIS A 34 -20.32 -0.11 -23.92
C HIS A 34 -19.90 -0.73 -25.26
N THR A 35 -18.60 -0.77 -25.57
CA THR A 35 -18.10 -1.27 -26.87
C THR A 35 -18.19 -2.79 -27.00
N GLU A 36 -17.75 -3.55 -25.98
CA GLU A 36 -17.65 -5.01 -26.06
C GLU A 36 -18.94 -5.73 -25.73
N HIS A 37 -19.80 -5.10 -24.92
CA HIS A 37 -21.01 -5.74 -24.41
C HIS A 37 -22.30 -4.99 -24.75
N GLY A 38 -22.23 -3.81 -25.36
CA GLY A 38 -23.41 -3.00 -25.72
C GLY A 38 -24.20 -2.50 -24.50
N LEU A 39 -23.56 -2.46 -23.32
CA LEU A 39 -24.20 -2.12 -22.06
C LEU A 39 -23.84 -0.70 -21.63
N SER A 40 -24.83 0.10 -21.26
CA SER A 40 -24.60 1.41 -20.65
C SER A 40 -24.56 1.30 -19.12
N ILE A 41 -23.47 1.77 -18.51
CA ILE A 41 -23.26 1.77 -17.07
C ILE A 41 -22.87 3.16 -16.59
N SER A 42 -23.27 3.51 -15.37
CA SER A 42 -22.88 4.79 -14.76
C SER A 42 -21.42 4.76 -14.28
N TYR A 43 -20.79 5.94 -14.24
CA TYR A 43 -19.44 6.11 -13.70
C TYR A 43 -19.29 5.51 -12.29
N GLN A 44 -20.25 5.78 -11.39
CA GLN A 44 -20.22 5.25 -10.03
C GLN A 44 -20.28 3.71 -9.99
N LYS A 45 -21.02 3.09 -10.92
CA LYS A 45 -21.10 1.63 -11.01
C LYS A 45 -19.79 1.04 -11.55
N ALA A 46 -19.15 1.71 -12.52
CA ALA A 46 -17.83 1.35 -13.01
C ALA A 46 -16.75 1.47 -11.91
N TRP A 47 -16.76 2.56 -11.15
CA TRP A 47 -15.84 2.77 -10.01
C TRP A 47 -16.02 1.68 -8.96
N ARG A 48 -17.25 1.42 -8.49
CA ARG A 48 -17.49 0.35 -7.50
C ARG A 48 -17.09 -1.03 -8.00
N ALA A 49 -17.34 -1.33 -9.28
CA ALA A 49 -16.93 -2.60 -9.87
C ALA A 49 -15.41 -2.74 -9.94
N ARG A 50 -14.70 -1.64 -10.24
CA ARG A 50 -13.24 -1.58 -10.23
C ARG A 50 -12.67 -1.82 -8.84
N GLU A 51 -13.11 -1.04 -7.85
CA GLU A 51 -12.62 -1.18 -6.47
C GLU A 51 -12.86 -2.60 -5.94
N ALA A 52 -14.05 -3.16 -6.17
CA ALA A 52 -14.34 -4.53 -5.78
C ALA A 52 -13.52 -5.58 -6.55
N ALA A 53 -13.11 -5.31 -7.79
CA ALA A 53 -12.21 -6.19 -8.55
C ALA A 53 -10.78 -6.10 -8.02
N LEU A 54 -10.33 -4.92 -7.60
CA LEU A 54 -9.01 -4.71 -7.00
C LEU A 54 -8.91 -5.37 -5.63
N ASP A 55 -9.92 -5.22 -4.77
CA ASP A 55 -9.99 -5.93 -3.48
C ASP A 55 -9.90 -7.46 -3.68
N ASP A 56 -10.54 -7.97 -4.73
CA ASP A 56 -10.54 -9.38 -5.11
C ASP A 56 -9.18 -9.89 -5.65
N ILE A 57 -8.33 -9.01 -6.17
CA ILE A 57 -7.04 -9.35 -6.82
C ILE A 57 -5.88 -9.11 -5.84
N CYS A 58 -5.84 -7.94 -5.22
CA CYS A 58 -4.77 -7.50 -4.32
C CYS A 58 -5.00 -7.92 -2.87
N GLY A 59 -6.22 -8.39 -2.54
CA GLY A 59 -6.66 -8.56 -1.16
C GLY A 59 -7.19 -7.26 -0.58
N SER A 60 -7.88 -7.36 0.56
CA SER A 60 -8.32 -6.15 1.24
C SER A 60 -7.15 -5.41 1.89
N LEU A 61 -7.32 -4.12 2.12
CA LEU A 61 -6.35 -3.32 2.88
C LEU A 61 -6.10 -3.92 4.27
N GLU A 62 -7.13 -4.45 4.94
CA GLU A 62 -7.01 -5.10 6.24
C GLU A 62 -6.12 -6.35 6.16
N ASP A 63 -6.24 -7.12 5.08
CA ASP A 63 -5.40 -8.29 4.83
C ASP A 63 -3.93 -7.88 4.63
N SER A 64 -3.69 -6.73 3.98
CA SER A 64 -2.34 -6.19 3.77
C SER A 64 -1.64 -5.87 5.10
N TYR A 65 -2.34 -5.24 6.06
CA TYR A 65 -1.78 -5.00 7.40
C TYR A 65 -1.52 -6.31 8.16
N LYS A 66 -2.39 -7.31 8.00
CA LYS A 66 -2.20 -8.65 8.60
C LYS A 66 -1.03 -9.43 7.99
N MET A 67 -0.55 -9.04 6.82
CA MET A 67 0.65 -9.62 6.20
C MET A 67 1.96 -9.01 6.74
N LEU A 68 1.93 -7.86 7.44
CA LEU A 68 3.13 -7.20 7.96
C LEU A 68 3.98 -8.08 8.90
N PRO A 69 3.40 -8.89 9.81
CA PRO A 69 4.18 -9.85 10.59
C PRO A 69 4.88 -10.92 9.73
N GLN A 70 4.22 -11.40 8.67
CA GLN A 70 4.83 -12.37 7.75
C GLN A 70 5.95 -11.71 6.93
N PHE A 71 5.74 -10.46 6.52
CA PHE A 71 6.76 -9.66 5.87
C PHE A 71 7.98 -9.45 6.76
N ALA A 72 7.79 -9.10 8.05
CA ALA A 72 8.87 -8.99 9.03
C ALA A 72 9.63 -10.31 9.20
N TYR A 73 8.91 -11.44 9.25
CA TYR A 73 9.53 -12.76 9.29
C TYR A 73 10.40 -13.05 8.05
N ILE A 74 9.94 -12.68 6.86
CA ILE A 74 10.76 -12.84 5.64
C ILE A 74 11.96 -11.88 5.64
N LEU A 75 11.80 -10.67 6.19
CA LEU A 75 12.92 -9.74 6.39
C LEU A 75 14.00 -10.35 7.30
N ASP A 76 13.62 -11.08 8.35
CA ASP A 76 14.56 -11.80 9.22
C ASP A 76 15.42 -12.80 8.45
N LEU A 77 14.78 -13.57 7.58
CA LEU A 77 15.46 -14.61 6.79
C LEU A 77 16.39 -14.01 5.73
N THR A 78 16.04 -12.86 5.17
CA THR A 78 16.74 -12.26 4.02
C THR A 78 17.76 -11.20 4.42
N ASN A 79 17.57 -10.54 5.56
CA ASN A 79 18.39 -9.44 6.06
C ASN A 79 18.70 -9.62 7.55
N PRO A 80 19.58 -10.57 7.92
CA PRO A 80 19.98 -10.75 9.31
C PRO A 80 20.48 -9.45 9.95
N GLY A 81 20.00 -9.13 11.15
CA GLY A 81 20.33 -7.89 11.86
C GLY A 81 19.44 -6.69 11.53
N TYR A 82 18.39 -6.87 10.73
CA TYR A 82 17.30 -5.89 10.66
C TYR A 82 16.62 -5.71 12.03
N VAL A 83 15.92 -4.59 12.18
CA VAL A 83 15.01 -4.34 13.30
C VAL A 83 13.63 -4.16 12.70
N ALA A 84 12.63 -4.90 13.16
CA ALA A 84 11.24 -4.60 12.87
C ALA A 84 10.38 -4.80 14.11
N GLU A 85 9.34 -3.97 14.21
CA GLU A 85 8.34 -4.08 15.27
C GLU A 85 6.95 -3.94 14.66
N TYR A 86 6.05 -4.85 15.03
CA TYR A 86 4.65 -4.81 14.65
C TYR A 86 3.81 -4.71 15.92
N LYS A 87 2.96 -3.70 16.01
CA LYS A 87 2.15 -3.43 17.20
C LYS A 87 0.66 -3.42 16.89
N ILE A 88 -0.08 -4.13 17.73
CA ILE A 88 -1.54 -4.09 17.79
C ILE A 88 -2.00 -3.68 19.19
N ASN A 89 -3.19 -3.10 19.27
CA ASN A 89 -3.84 -2.79 20.54
C ASN A 89 -4.56 -4.01 21.13
N VAL A 90 -5.19 -3.85 22.30
CA VAL A 90 -5.91 -4.92 23.01
C VAL A 90 -7.11 -5.45 22.21
N ASP A 91 -7.71 -4.61 21.36
CA ASP A 91 -8.83 -4.98 20.49
C ASP A 91 -8.38 -5.64 19.17
N GLY A 92 -7.08 -5.88 19.00
CA GLY A 92 -6.50 -6.46 17.78
C GLY A 92 -6.39 -5.49 16.61
N ARG A 93 -6.53 -4.18 16.85
CA ARG A 93 -6.34 -3.14 15.82
C ARG A 93 -4.87 -2.82 15.63
N PHE A 94 -4.47 -2.66 14.38
CA PHE A 94 -3.15 -2.18 14.00
C PHE A 94 -2.87 -0.81 14.63
N LEU A 95 -1.69 -0.65 15.22
CA LEU A 95 -1.19 0.64 15.73
C LEU A 95 -0.06 1.14 14.82
N TYR A 96 1.00 0.35 14.72
CA TYR A 96 2.12 0.69 13.86
C TYR A 96 2.93 -0.52 13.41
N PHE A 97 3.73 -0.28 12.38
CA PHE A 97 4.79 -1.16 11.93
C PHE A 97 6.06 -0.34 11.69
N PHE A 98 7.15 -0.72 12.35
CA PHE A 98 8.47 -0.14 12.16
C PHE A 98 9.40 -1.13 11.50
N MET A 99 10.27 -0.65 10.61
CA MET A 99 11.39 -1.42 10.12
C MET A 99 12.63 -0.56 9.84
N ALA A 100 13.80 -1.10 10.16
CA ALA A 100 15.11 -0.59 9.77
C ALA A 100 15.98 -1.76 9.29
N LEU A 101 16.55 -1.65 8.10
CA LEU A 101 17.39 -2.70 7.52
C LEU A 101 18.77 -2.69 8.16
N PHE A 102 19.43 -3.86 8.23
CA PHE A 102 20.79 -3.94 8.77
C PHE A 102 21.78 -3.03 8.02
N ALA A 103 21.64 -2.94 6.69
CA ALA A 103 22.44 -2.03 5.87
C ALA A 103 22.24 -0.57 6.29
N SER A 104 21.01 -0.18 6.62
CA SER A 104 20.69 1.17 7.11
C SER A 104 21.31 1.44 8.48
N ILE A 105 21.19 0.48 9.40
CA ILE A 105 21.75 0.58 10.76
C ILE A 105 23.27 0.67 10.72
N SER A 106 23.92 -0.21 9.96
CA SER A 106 25.38 -0.25 9.82
C SER A 106 25.95 0.91 8.99
N GLY A 107 25.18 1.40 8.01
CA GLY A 107 25.57 2.51 7.13
C GLY A 107 25.46 3.89 7.77
N TRP A 108 24.65 4.07 8.81
CA TRP A 108 24.44 5.35 9.48
C TRP A 108 25.75 6.03 9.93
N GLN A 109 26.72 5.26 10.44
CA GLN A 109 28.01 5.80 10.89
C GLN A 109 28.84 6.45 9.77
N HIS A 110 28.50 6.18 8.50
CA HIS A 110 29.15 6.73 7.31
C HIS A 110 28.34 7.88 6.68
N CYS A 111 27.19 8.22 7.27
CA CYS A 111 26.31 9.28 6.79
C CYS A 111 26.54 10.59 7.56
N ARG A 112 26.00 11.68 7.01
CA ARG A 112 25.95 12.96 7.72
C ARG A 112 25.01 12.84 8.94
N PRO A 113 25.29 13.51 10.07
CA PRO A 113 24.46 13.44 11.27
C PRO A 113 23.19 14.32 11.13
N VAL A 114 22.45 14.15 10.04
CA VAL A 114 21.20 14.85 9.73
C VAL A 114 20.18 13.82 9.30
N ILE A 115 19.01 13.83 9.93
CA ILE A 115 17.91 12.92 9.59
C ILE A 115 16.75 13.77 9.06
N SER A 116 16.25 13.41 7.88
CA SER A 116 15.02 13.94 7.30
C SER A 116 13.93 12.87 7.43
N ILE A 117 12.77 13.26 7.93
CA ILE A 117 11.60 12.40 8.03
C ILE A 117 10.53 13.02 7.15
N ASP A 118 10.03 12.23 6.21
CA ASP A 118 8.92 12.63 5.34
C ASP A 118 7.75 11.65 5.51
N GLY A 119 6.54 12.18 5.44
CA GLY A 119 5.30 11.43 5.65
C GLY A 119 4.40 11.53 4.42
N THR A 120 3.93 10.38 3.95
CA THR A 120 2.93 10.32 2.87
C THR A 120 1.67 9.62 3.38
N SER A 121 0.56 10.36 3.33
CA SER A 121 -0.76 9.79 3.60
C SER A 121 -1.10 8.73 2.54
N MET A 122 -1.43 7.53 2.99
CA MET A 122 -1.86 6.46 2.12
C MET A 122 -3.34 6.65 1.79
N LYS A 123 -3.68 6.62 0.50
CA LYS A 123 -5.08 6.62 0.04
C LYS A 123 -5.71 5.26 0.31
N ASN A 124 -5.98 4.97 1.57
CA ASN A 124 -6.61 3.75 2.01
C ASN A 124 -7.78 4.07 2.95
N LYS A 125 -8.69 3.12 3.16
CA LYS A 125 -9.90 3.32 3.98
C LYS A 125 -9.59 3.66 5.46
N TYR A 126 -8.35 3.45 5.88
CA TYR A 126 -7.90 3.58 7.27
C TYR A 126 -7.06 4.84 7.50
N ASP A 127 -6.91 5.71 6.50
CA ASP A 127 -6.15 6.98 6.54
C ASP A 127 -4.75 6.85 7.16
N GLY A 128 -4.11 5.70 6.98
CA GLY A 128 -2.77 5.44 7.53
C GLY A 128 -1.70 6.31 6.85
N THR A 129 -0.59 6.54 7.55
CA THR A 129 0.55 7.32 7.04
C THR A 129 1.80 6.47 6.98
N LEU A 130 2.51 6.52 5.84
CA LEU A 130 3.84 5.94 5.68
C LEU A 130 4.87 7.05 5.92
N LEU A 131 5.67 6.91 6.98
CA LEU A 131 6.84 7.74 7.23
C LEU A 131 8.09 7.04 6.70
N SER A 132 8.99 7.82 6.12
CA SER A 132 10.33 7.37 5.76
C SER A 132 11.36 8.28 6.41
N ALA A 133 12.27 7.68 7.16
CA ALA A 133 13.45 8.36 7.68
C ALA A 133 14.62 8.13 6.72
N SER A 134 15.30 9.20 6.35
CA SER A 134 16.46 9.18 5.46
C SER A 134 17.52 10.18 5.91
N THR A 135 18.73 10.01 5.39
CA THR A 135 19.86 10.91 5.62
C THR A 135 20.60 11.15 4.31
N LEU A 136 21.66 11.95 4.36
CA LEU A 136 22.61 12.10 3.27
C LEU A 136 23.87 11.31 3.59
N ASP A 137 24.32 10.48 2.65
CA ASP A 137 25.61 9.83 2.76
C ASP A 137 26.78 10.81 2.53
N ALA A 138 28.02 10.30 2.59
CA ALA A 138 29.22 11.11 2.35
C ALA A 138 29.30 11.69 0.91
N ASN A 139 28.49 11.18 -0.02
CA ASN A 139 28.41 11.59 -1.41
C ASN A 139 27.14 12.42 -1.71
N ASP A 140 26.49 12.94 -0.66
CA ASP A 140 25.27 13.74 -0.75
C ASP A 140 24.09 13.02 -1.44
N GLN A 141 24.07 11.68 -1.39
CA GLN A 141 22.96 10.86 -1.86
C GLN A 141 22.00 10.55 -0.72
N ILE A 142 20.71 10.44 -1.05
CA ILE A 142 19.68 10.04 -0.09
C ILE A 142 19.93 8.58 0.33
N PHE A 143 20.16 8.37 1.61
CA PHE A 143 20.37 7.07 2.22
C PHE A 143 19.19 6.75 3.15
N PRO A 144 18.39 5.71 2.87
CA PRO A 144 17.23 5.35 3.68
C PRO A 144 17.66 4.74 5.02
N LEU A 145 17.04 5.18 6.11
CA LEU A 145 17.33 4.71 7.47
C LEU A 145 16.25 3.75 7.99
N ALA A 146 14.99 4.14 7.89
CA ALA A 146 13.88 3.36 8.42
C ALA A 146 12.56 3.72 7.73
N PHE A 147 11.59 2.82 7.85
CA PHE A 147 10.21 3.02 7.42
C PHE A 147 9.26 2.77 8.59
N TYR A 148 8.19 3.55 8.63
CA TYR A 148 7.20 3.47 9.68
C TYR A 148 5.80 3.61 9.09
N VAL A 149 4.93 2.66 9.40
CA VAL A 149 3.52 2.70 9.00
C VAL A 149 2.71 2.95 10.26
N VAL A 150 1.91 4.02 10.28
CA VAL A 150 1.01 4.36 11.38
C VAL A 150 -0.45 4.37 10.94
N ASP A 151 -1.34 4.14 11.89
CA ASP A 151 -2.78 4.29 11.69
C ASP A 151 -3.21 5.76 11.53
N SER A 152 -2.46 6.72 12.07
CA SER A 152 -2.72 8.16 11.95
C SER A 152 -1.53 9.00 12.44
N GLU A 153 -1.35 10.22 11.89
CA GLU A 153 -0.42 11.22 12.46
C GLU A 153 -1.00 11.77 13.77
N ASN A 154 -0.64 11.16 14.91
CA ASN A 154 -1.05 11.61 16.22
C ASN A 154 0.16 12.12 17.02
N ASP A 155 0.05 13.33 17.58
CA ASP A 155 1.04 13.94 18.50
C ASP A 155 1.02 13.32 19.91
N SER A 156 0.15 12.36 20.17
CA SER A 156 0.06 11.65 21.45
C SER A 156 1.07 10.50 21.49
N SER A 157 2.27 10.83 21.98
CA SER A 157 3.25 9.87 22.53
C SER A 157 2.76 9.23 23.83
#